data_AF-A0A814V760-F1
#
_entry.id   AF-A0A814V760-F1
#
_cell.length_a   1.000
_cell.length_b   1.000
_cell.length_c   1.000
_cell.angle_alpha   90.00
_cell.angle_beta   90.00
_cell.angle_gamma   90.00
#
_symmetry.space_group_name_H-M   'P 1'
#
loop_
_entity.id
_entity.type
_entity.pdbx_description
1 polymer ?
#
loop_
_entity_poly.entity_id
_entity_poly.type
_entity_poly.pdbx_seq_one_letter_code
_entity_poly.pdbx_strand_id
1 'polypeptide(L)'
;MFLVGTNDFIGTVNFYEEEEAWSVVISGSVNRLRPLAKLGFHIHSQPIGDNHNCTAGGAHYNPYNASHGMPEDPLMQRHVGDLGNVDTNADGRAYIGLVDHIISLRSNDTRNVIGLPLMIHNLTDDGGHTGKGESNTTGNAGPRIACGTIHLG
;
A
#
# COMPACT_ATOMS: atom_id res chain seq x y z
N MET A 1 2.10 10.96 -6.34
CA MET A 1 3.37 10.20 -6.40
C MET A 1 3.44 9.33 -7.64
N PHE A 2 4.65 9.03 -8.14
CA PHE A 2 4.89 8.08 -9.23
C PHE A 2 5.18 6.69 -8.68
N LEU A 3 4.65 5.65 -9.33
CA LEU A 3 5.00 4.26 -9.09
C LEU A 3 5.92 3.76 -10.20
N VAL A 4 7.00 3.11 -9.77
CA VAL A 4 8.01 2.48 -10.64
C VAL A 4 7.90 0.96 -10.46
N GLY A 5 7.76 0.23 -11.57
CA GLY A 5 7.80 -1.23 -11.64
C GLY A 5 8.90 -1.67 -12.59
N THR A 6 9.74 -2.64 -12.17
CA THR A 6 10.92 -3.11 -12.96
C THR A 6 11.72 -1.96 -13.62
N ASN A 7 12.03 -0.90 -12.85
CA ASN A 7 12.75 0.31 -13.27
C ASN A 7 12.03 1.23 -14.30
N ASP A 8 10.78 0.94 -14.63
CA ASP A 8 9.96 1.77 -15.51
C ASP A 8 8.83 2.46 -14.73
N PHE A 9 8.50 3.67 -15.14
CA PHE A 9 7.27 4.33 -14.69
C PHE A 9 6.05 3.53 -15.16
N ILE A 10 5.15 3.21 -14.22
CA ILE A 10 3.94 2.43 -14.51
C ILE A 10 2.63 3.15 -14.18
N GLY A 11 2.67 4.25 -13.42
CA GLY A 11 1.46 5.01 -13.10
C GLY A 11 1.61 5.93 -11.90
N THR A 12 0.51 6.59 -11.53
CA THR A 12 0.47 7.58 -10.44
C THR A 12 -0.58 7.20 -9.42
N VAL A 13 -0.27 7.47 -8.15
CA VAL A 13 -1.22 7.40 -7.02
C VAL A 13 -1.15 8.72 -6.28
N ASN A 14 -2.30 9.26 -5.91
CA ASN A 14 -2.45 10.51 -5.18
C ASN A 14 -3.14 10.24 -3.86
N PHE A 15 -2.74 10.97 -2.83
CA PHE A 15 -3.28 10.92 -1.49
C PHE A 15 -3.81 12.30 -1.16
N TYR A 16 -5.02 12.38 -0.62
CA TYR A 16 -5.66 13.63 -0.23
C TYR A 16 -6.30 13.45 1.14
N GLU A 17 -5.89 14.25 2.12
CA GLU A 17 -6.50 14.24 3.45
C GLU A 17 -7.82 15.02 3.40
N GLU A 18 -8.92 14.36 3.74
CA GLU A 18 -10.24 14.95 3.90
C GLU A 18 -10.47 15.26 5.38
N GLU A 19 -10.26 16.53 5.76
CA GLU A 19 -10.22 16.95 7.16
C GLU A 19 -11.53 16.71 7.92
N GLU A 20 -12.67 16.95 7.29
CA GLU A 20 -13.99 16.78 7.92
C GLU A 20 -14.32 15.32 8.19
N ALA A 21 -13.95 14.44 7.25
CA ALA A 21 -14.20 13.00 7.33
C ALA A 21 -13.11 12.25 8.13
N TRP A 22 -12.02 12.93 8.49
CA TRP A 22 -10.85 12.33 9.13
C TRP A 22 -10.35 11.09 8.37
N SER A 23 -10.22 11.22 7.06
CA SER A 23 -9.84 10.14 6.15
C SER A 23 -8.85 10.60 5.10
N VAL A 24 -8.18 9.64 4.47
CA VAL A 24 -7.33 9.88 3.31
C VAL A 24 -7.94 9.20 2.10
N VAL A 25 -8.22 10.00 1.08
CA VAL A 25 -8.66 9.54 -0.24
C VAL A 25 -7.43 9.18 -1.06
N ILE A 26 -7.39 7.95 -1.57
CA ILE A 26 -6.30 7.43 -2.39
C ILE A 26 -6.85 7.15 -3.79
N SER A 27 -6.29 7.82 -4.79
CA SER A 27 -6.78 7.74 -6.16
C SER A 27 -5.66 7.67 -7.18
N GLY A 28 -5.89 7.00 -8.32
CA GLY A 28 -4.89 6.95 -9.37
C GLY A 28 -5.09 5.83 -10.37
N SER A 29 -4.05 5.57 -11.16
CA SER A 29 -4.03 4.45 -12.08
C SER A 29 -2.62 3.93 -12.30
N VAL A 30 -2.52 2.60 -12.41
CA VAL A 30 -1.26 1.89 -12.60
C VAL A 30 -1.44 0.89 -13.73
N ASN A 31 -0.45 0.77 -14.61
CA ASN A 31 -0.47 -0.08 -15.79
C ASN A 31 0.60 -1.16 -15.71
N ARG A 32 0.66 -2.03 -16.73
CA ARG A 32 1.70 -3.06 -16.87
C ARG A 32 1.76 -4.03 -15.69
N LEU A 33 0.63 -4.21 -15.01
CA LEU A 33 0.45 -5.22 -13.98
C LEU A 33 -0.04 -6.52 -14.62
N ARG A 34 -0.05 -7.60 -13.85
CA ARG A 34 -0.66 -8.86 -14.26
C ARG A 34 -2.15 -8.64 -14.52
N PRO A 35 -2.71 -8.98 -15.70
CA PRO A 35 -4.14 -8.82 -15.98
C PRO A 35 -5.03 -9.71 -15.12
N LEU A 36 -6.28 -9.25 -14.88
CA LEU A 36 -7.34 -10.01 -14.19
C LEU A 36 -6.89 -10.59 -12.84
N ALA A 37 -6.12 -9.82 -12.10
CA ALA A 37 -5.54 -10.19 -10.83
C ALA A 37 -5.94 -9.22 -9.71
N LYS A 38 -6.01 -9.76 -8.49
CA LYS A 38 -6.12 -9.03 -7.24
C LYS A 38 -4.75 -9.04 -6.55
N LEU A 39 -4.18 -7.85 -6.31
CA LEU A 39 -2.78 -7.66 -5.93
C LEU A 39 -2.70 -6.90 -4.61
N GLY A 40 -1.90 -7.41 -3.66
CA GLY A 40 -1.70 -6.76 -2.36
C GLY A 40 -1.13 -5.35 -2.50
N PHE A 41 -1.59 -4.43 -1.66
CA PHE A 41 -1.33 -3.00 -1.75
C PHE A 41 -1.04 -2.43 -0.37
N HIS A 42 0.21 -2.05 -0.10
CA HIS A 42 0.64 -1.71 1.25
C HIS A 42 1.62 -0.54 1.30
N ILE A 43 1.60 0.20 2.40
CA ILE A 43 2.62 1.18 2.75
C ILE A 43 3.64 0.52 3.66
N HIS A 44 4.91 0.67 3.32
CA HIS A 44 6.03 0.03 3.98
C HIS A 44 6.86 1.02 4.81
N SER A 45 7.63 0.51 5.77
CA SER A 45 8.22 1.30 6.86
C SER A 45 9.55 1.99 6.54
N GLN A 46 10.30 1.50 5.54
CA GLN A 46 11.64 2.03 5.25
C GLN A 46 11.68 2.76 3.90
N PRO A 47 12.39 3.89 3.78
CA PRO A 47 12.57 4.56 2.50
C PRO A 47 13.26 3.66 1.46
N ILE A 48 12.83 3.77 0.20
CA ILE A 48 13.37 2.97 -0.92
C ILE A 48 14.52 3.67 -1.68
N GLY A 49 14.89 4.88 -1.28
CA GLY A 49 15.90 5.71 -1.95
C GLY A 49 15.53 6.13 -3.37
N ASP A 50 16.41 6.90 -4.02
CA ASP A 50 16.15 7.48 -5.35
C ASP A 50 16.20 6.44 -6.48
N ASN A 51 16.77 5.25 -6.21
CA ASN A 51 16.80 4.15 -7.16
C ASN A 51 15.52 3.30 -7.15
N HIS A 52 14.51 3.68 -6.34
CA HIS A 52 13.24 2.98 -6.22
C HIS A 52 13.40 1.48 -5.92
N ASN A 53 14.38 1.11 -5.10
CA ASN A 53 14.60 -0.30 -4.76
C ASN A 53 13.50 -0.80 -3.81
N CYS A 54 12.45 -1.43 -4.36
CA CYS A 54 11.33 -1.92 -3.56
C CYS A 54 11.75 -2.92 -2.48
N THR A 55 12.85 -3.66 -2.65
CA THR A 55 13.33 -4.61 -1.63
C THR A 55 13.80 -3.91 -0.35
N ALA A 56 14.21 -2.65 -0.44
CA ALA A 56 14.70 -1.86 0.69
C ALA A 56 13.59 -1.38 1.64
N GLY A 57 12.31 -1.49 1.27
CA GLY A 57 11.24 -0.86 2.05
C GLY A 57 10.87 -1.49 3.41
N GLY A 58 11.58 -2.52 3.88
CA GLY A 58 11.30 -3.12 5.18
C GLY A 58 9.90 -3.77 5.27
N ALA A 59 9.34 -3.89 6.48
CA ALA A 59 8.00 -4.46 6.71
C ALA A 59 6.89 -3.44 6.43
N HIS A 60 5.62 -3.87 6.50
CA HIS A 60 4.47 -2.96 6.46
C HIS A 60 4.61 -1.90 7.56
N TYR A 61 4.08 -0.70 7.33
CA TYR A 61 4.13 0.35 8.33
C TYR A 61 3.21 0.03 9.51
N ASN A 62 3.81 -0.31 10.65
CA ASN A 62 3.12 -0.83 11.83
C ASN A 62 3.62 -0.18 13.14
N PRO A 63 3.33 1.10 13.39
CA PRO A 63 3.78 1.78 14.61
C PRO A 63 3.12 1.24 15.90
N TYR A 64 2.03 0.49 15.79
CA TYR A 64 1.27 -0.03 16.95
C TYR A 64 1.50 -1.51 17.23
N ASN A 65 2.38 -2.17 16.47
CA ASN A 65 2.66 -3.60 16.59
C ASN A 65 1.39 -4.48 16.55
N ALA A 66 0.45 -4.10 15.67
CA ALA A 66 -0.75 -4.88 15.36
C ALA A 66 -0.39 -6.09 14.46
N SER A 67 -1.31 -7.06 14.36
CA SER A 67 -1.25 -8.08 13.30
C SER A 67 -1.67 -7.47 11.96
N HIS A 68 -1.27 -8.12 10.85
CA HIS A 68 -1.77 -7.82 9.51
C HIS A 68 -3.29 -8.01 9.42
N GLY A 69 -3.96 -7.15 8.67
CA GLY A 69 -5.41 -7.20 8.45
C GLY A 69 -5.85 -6.53 7.15
N MET A 70 -7.16 -6.36 6.98
CA MET A 70 -7.76 -5.67 5.83
C MET A 70 -8.10 -4.22 6.15
N PRO A 71 -8.30 -3.34 5.14
CA PRO A 71 -8.56 -1.92 5.37
C PRO A 71 -9.73 -1.59 6.29
N GLU A 72 -10.73 -2.46 6.33
CA GLU A 72 -11.92 -2.28 7.16
C GLU A 72 -11.68 -2.66 8.63
N ASP A 73 -10.56 -3.32 8.94
CA ASP A 73 -10.24 -3.74 10.29
C ASP A 73 -9.84 -2.54 11.18
N PRO A 74 -10.15 -2.58 12.48
CA PRO A 74 -9.76 -1.51 13.41
C PRO A 74 -8.24 -1.35 13.56
N LEU A 75 -7.78 -0.17 14.03
CA LEU A 75 -6.36 0.20 14.18
C LEU A 75 -5.46 -0.83 14.91
N MET A 76 -6.01 -1.63 15.82
CA MET A 76 -5.27 -2.64 16.57
C MET A 76 -5.37 -4.06 15.98
N GLN A 77 -5.99 -4.20 14.80
CA GLN A 77 -6.23 -5.47 14.10
C GLN A 77 -5.73 -5.45 12.65
N ARG A 78 -5.05 -4.37 12.25
CA ARG A 78 -4.32 -4.24 10.99
C ARG A 78 -3.09 -3.39 11.21
N HIS A 79 -2.10 -3.49 10.34
CA HIS A 79 -1.07 -2.48 10.26
C HIS A 79 -1.65 -1.17 9.72
N VAL A 80 -1.03 -0.05 10.08
CA VAL A 80 -1.39 1.26 9.52
C VAL A 80 -1.22 1.26 8.00
N GLY A 81 -0.21 0.55 7.48
CA GLY A 81 0.06 0.47 6.06
C GLY A 81 -0.80 -0.52 5.25
N ASP A 82 -1.72 -1.27 5.85
CA ASP A 82 -2.45 -2.34 5.15
C ASP A 82 -3.60 -1.80 4.30
N LEU A 83 -3.39 -1.49 3.02
CA LEU A 83 -4.45 -0.96 2.12
C LEU A 83 -5.18 -2.08 1.34
N GLY A 84 -4.97 -3.34 1.73
CA GLY A 84 -5.64 -4.50 1.18
C GLY A 84 -5.17 -4.82 -0.23
N ASN A 85 -6.07 -4.70 -1.21
CA ASN A 85 -5.79 -5.15 -2.58
C ASN A 85 -6.28 -4.14 -3.63
N VAL A 86 -5.63 -4.17 -4.79
CA VAL A 86 -6.09 -3.52 -6.02
C VAL A 86 -6.42 -4.55 -7.09
N ASP A 87 -7.51 -4.32 -7.81
CA ASP A 87 -7.93 -5.16 -8.93
C ASP A 87 -7.40 -4.61 -10.26
N THR A 88 -6.96 -5.51 -11.11
CA THR A 88 -6.47 -5.21 -12.46
C THR A 88 -7.46 -5.69 -13.52
N ASN A 89 -7.66 -4.88 -14.55
CA ASN A 89 -8.50 -5.23 -15.68
C ASN A 89 -7.78 -6.19 -16.66
N ALA A 90 -8.43 -6.50 -17.79
CA ALA A 90 -7.88 -7.38 -18.83
C ALA A 90 -6.61 -6.85 -19.50
N ASP A 91 -6.33 -5.55 -19.39
CA ASP A 91 -5.13 -4.90 -19.94
C ASP A 91 -3.98 -4.80 -18.91
N GLY A 92 -4.18 -5.33 -17.69
CA GLY A 92 -3.20 -5.17 -16.62
C GLY A 92 -3.15 -3.75 -16.05
N ARG A 93 -4.27 -3.01 -16.15
CA ARG A 93 -4.45 -1.69 -15.52
C ARG A 93 -5.26 -1.82 -14.24
N ALA A 94 -4.77 -1.24 -13.16
CA ALA A 94 -5.53 -1.01 -11.93
C ALA A 94 -5.97 0.47 -11.87
N TYR A 95 -7.26 0.69 -11.65
CA TYR A 95 -7.78 2.00 -11.25
C TYR A 95 -7.91 2.00 -9.73
N ILE A 96 -7.24 2.94 -9.08
CA ILE A 96 -7.19 3.04 -7.63
C ILE A 96 -8.18 4.11 -7.21
N GLY A 97 -9.07 3.76 -6.29
CA GLY A 97 -10.07 4.64 -5.70
C GLY A 97 -10.54 4.04 -4.39
N LEU A 98 -9.87 4.39 -3.30
CA LEU A 98 -10.18 3.88 -1.96
C LEU A 98 -10.07 5.01 -0.93
N VAL A 99 -10.76 4.85 0.18
CA VAL A 99 -10.75 5.77 1.32
C VAL A 99 -10.27 4.99 2.52
N ASP A 100 -9.24 5.49 3.21
CA ASP A 100 -8.71 4.89 4.42
C ASP A 100 -8.88 5.85 5.61
N HIS A 101 -9.31 5.31 6.75
CA HIS A 101 -9.59 6.07 7.97
C HIS A 101 -8.48 5.95 9.03
N ILE A 102 -7.40 5.21 8.73
CA ILE A 102 -6.31 4.92 9.65
C ILE A 102 -5.06 5.70 9.30
N ILE A 103 -4.61 5.70 8.05
CA ILE A 103 -3.45 6.48 7.64
C ILE A 103 -3.71 7.98 7.83
N SER A 104 -2.63 8.74 7.94
CA SER A 104 -2.69 10.21 7.96
C SER A 104 -1.60 10.82 7.10
N LEU A 105 -1.81 12.05 6.66
CA LEU A 105 -0.82 12.91 6.02
C LEU A 105 -0.36 14.05 6.95
N ARG A 106 -0.72 14.02 8.24
CA ARG A 106 -0.40 15.07 9.21
C ARG A 106 0.94 14.78 9.88
N SER A 107 1.87 15.72 9.82
CA SER A 107 3.25 15.52 10.30
C SER A 107 3.40 15.21 11.79
N ASN A 108 2.40 15.55 12.62
CA ASN A 108 2.37 15.29 14.06
C ASN A 108 1.59 14.02 14.44
N ASP A 109 1.09 13.25 13.47
CA ASP A 109 0.40 12.00 13.70
C ASP A 109 1.37 10.81 13.55
N THR A 110 1.36 9.88 14.50
CA THR A 110 2.13 8.63 14.43
C THR A 110 1.70 7.74 13.27
N ARG A 111 0.58 8.02 12.61
CA ARG A 111 0.06 7.32 11.42
C ARG A 111 0.49 7.99 10.12
N ASN A 112 1.33 9.02 10.19
CA ASN A 112 1.79 9.77 9.02
C ASN A 112 2.53 8.87 8.03
N VAL A 113 2.08 8.86 6.77
CA VAL A 113 2.68 8.05 5.70
C VAL A 113 3.53 8.84 4.72
N ILE A 114 3.64 10.16 4.88
CA ILE A 114 4.51 10.98 4.02
C ILE A 114 5.97 10.53 4.17
N GLY A 115 6.65 10.33 3.04
CA GLY A 115 8.02 9.86 2.97
C GLY A 115 8.16 8.34 2.97
N LEU A 116 7.08 7.60 3.18
CA LEU A 116 7.07 6.14 3.15
C LEU A 116 6.75 5.61 1.74
N PRO A 117 7.27 4.43 1.37
CA PRO A 117 6.93 3.80 0.10
C PRO A 117 5.57 3.12 0.12
N LEU A 118 4.79 3.36 -0.93
CA LEU A 118 3.65 2.53 -1.32
C LEU A 118 4.15 1.38 -2.21
N MET A 119 3.61 0.18 -2.05
CA MET A 119 4.00 -1.02 -2.78
C MET A 119 2.80 -1.77 -3.35
N ILE A 120 2.98 -2.34 -4.54
CA ILE A 120 2.10 -3.34 -5.13
C ILE A 120 2.84 -4.68 -5.13
N HIS A 121 2.16 -5.73 -4.67
CA HIS A 121 2.66 -7.09 -4.59
C HIS A 121 2.16 -7.97 -5.75
N ASN A 122 2.77 -9.14 -5.93
CA ASN A 122 2.45 -10.04 -7.04
C ASN A 122 1.24 -10.95 -6.79
N LEU A 123 0.93 -11.24 -5.52
CA LEU A 123 -0.16 -12.11 -5.10
C LEU A 123 -1.23 -11.32 -4.35
N THR A 124 -2.38 -11.94 -4.21
CA THR A 124 -3.49 -11.44 -3.40
C THR A 124 -3.08 -11.42 -1.93
N ASP A 125 -3.37 -10.31 -1.25
CA ASP A 125 -3.36 -10.23 0.21
C ASP A 125 -4.58 -10.98 0.77
N ASP A 126 -4.32 -11.94 1.66
CA ASP A 126 -5.30 -12.82 2.28
C ASP A 126 -5.97 -12.27 3.56
N GLY A 127 -5.56 -11.09 4.01
CA GLY A 127 -6.17 -10.35 5.11
C GLY A 127 -5.81 -10.83 6.50
N GLY A 128 -4.80 -11.70 6.64
CA GLY A 128 -4.37 -12.13 7.98
C GLY A 128 -5.31 -13.13 8.64
N HIS A 129 -6.22 -13.75 7.88
CA HIS A 129 -7.27 -14.62 8.42
C HIS A 129 -7.09 -16.09 8.07
N THR A 130 -6.05 -16.47 7.32
CA THR A 130 -5.91 -17.85 6.84
C THR A 130 -5.22 -18.77 7.85
N GLY A 131 -4.48 -18.19 8.81
CA GLY A 131 -3.68 -18.94 9.78
C GLY A 131 -2.55 -19.76 9.15
N LYS A 132 -2.17 -19.45 7.90
CA LYS A 132 -1.15 -20.17 7.13
C LYS A 132 -0.01 -19.24 6.73
N GLY A 133 1.21 -19.78 6.77
CA GLY A 133 2.40 -19.05 6.33
C GLY A 133 2.56 -17.72 7.07
N GLU A 134 2.73 -16.65 6.30
CA GLU A 134 2.96 -15.28 6.76
C GLU A 134 1.67 -14.44 6.66
N SER A 135 0.49 -15.06 6.84
CA SER A 135 -0.81 -14.38 6.74
C SER A 135 -0.90 -13.19 7.71
N ASN A 136 -0.60 -13.42 8.99
CA ASN A 136 -0.70 -12.39 10.04
C ASN A 136 0.42 -11.33 9.98
N THR A 137 1.36 -11.43 9.04
CA THR A 137 2.50 -10.52 8.93
C THR A 137 2.55 -9.79 7.59
N THR A 138 2.15 -10.44 6.49
CA THR A 138 2.28 -9.92 5.12
C THR A 138 1.07 -10.20 4.23
N GLY A 139 0.03 -10.80 4.78
CA GLY A 139 -1.13 -11.26 4.00
C GLY A 139 -0.79 -12.33 2.95
N ASN A 140 0.40 -12.95 3.04
CA ASN A 140 0.94 -13.82 1.99
C ASN A 140 0.98 -13.18 0.58
N ALA A 141 1.06 -11.85 0.47
CA ALA A 141 0.99 -11.12 -0.80
C ALA A 141 2.21 -11.34 -1.72
N GLY A 142 3.29 -11.95 -1.22
CA GLY A 142 4.44 -12.35 -2.03
C GLY A 142 5.33 -11.18 -2.47
N PRO A 143 6.08 -11.33 -3.58
CA PRO A 143 7.08 -10.35 -4.01
C PRO A 143 6.52 -8.97 -4.35
N ARG A 144 7.32 -7.94 -4.13
CA ARG A 144 7.03 -6.53 -4.49
C ARG A 144 7.34 -6.31 -5.96
N ILE A 145 6.35 -5.86 -6.73
CA ILE A 145 6.48 -5.70 -8.20
C ILE A 145 6.51 -4.24 -8.64
N ALA A 146 6.02 -3.33 -7.79
CA ALA A 146 6.13 -1.90 -7.99
C ALA A 146 6.18 -1.17 -6.66
N CYS A 147 6.82 -0.01 -6.64
CA CYS A 147 6.83 0.86 -5.48
C CYS A 147 7.10 2.32 -5.84
N GLY A 148 6.84 3.21 -4.89
CA GLY A 148 7.16 4.62 -5.00
C GLY A 148 6.96 5.33 -3.67
N THR A 149 7.71 6.41 -3.46
CA THR A 149 7.65 7.19 -2.21
C THR A 149 6.47 8.16 -2.24
N ILE A 150 5.74 8.23 -1.13
CA ILE A 150 4.67 9.21 -0.93
C ILE A 150 5.34 10.56 -0.62
N HIS A 151 5.02 11.59 -1.40
CA HIS A 151 5.57 12.94 -1.23
C HIS A 151 4.43 13.95 -1.06
N LEU A 152 4.74 15.05 -0.37
CA LEU A 152 3.92 16.26 -0.43
C LEU A 152 3.94 16.79 -1.88
N GLY A 153 2.75 17.08 -2.39
CA GLY A 153 2.53 17.71 -3.69
C GLY A 153 2.36 19.21 -3.58
#